data_AF-A0AAD4EDL2-F1
#
_entry.id   AF-A0AAD4EDL2-F1
#
_cell.length_a   1.000
_cell.length_b   1.000
_cell.length_c   1.000
_cell.angle_alpha   90.00
_cell.angle_beta   90.00
_cell.angle_gamma   90.00
#
_symmetry.space_group_name_H-M   'P 1'
#
loop_
_entity.id
_entity.type
_entity.pdbx_description
1 polymer ?
#
loop_
_entity_poly.entity_id
_entity_poly.type
_entity_poly.pdbx_seq_one_letter_code
_entity_poly.pdbx_strand_id
1 'polypeptide(L)'
;MRPARQALSLARSLSRAQRRALHQTKVRYAITNLEMPAMSPTMTEGGISSWKKREGESFSAGDVLLEIETDKATIDVEAQEDGILGKIIAQDGSKNVQVGKVIALLAEEGDDISNLEAPKEESKPAPSPQPETQAAAPPPPAPAPQPTASKVSHHPKHSKHLLPSVIRLLIEGNVADAEAIPGTGVRGMLTKGDVLAYLGKASSPTGTFKEAKKEVSEPKRVEEVKPLDGAAIRQLIVSGLAAKMKLAPTPTTPATFDDIIADYLPPSPSSPKAAPIPISSMKVQDSSAKYFDGLL
;
A
#
# COMPACT_ATOMS: atom_id res chain seq x y z
N MET A 1 -53.44 43.81 50.27
CA MET A 1 -53.51 42.44 49.75
C MET A 1 -52.58 42.32 48.54
N ARG A 2 -51.60 41.40 48.57
CA ARG A 2 -50.68 41.11 47.44
C ARG A 2 -51.43 40.36 46.33
N PRO A 3 -51.10 40.62 45.06
CA PRO A 3 -50.29 39.64 44.31
C PRO A 3 -49.30 40.34 43.35
N ALA A 4 -47.98 40.11 43.31
CA ALA A 4 -47.22 38.85 43.20
C ALA A 4 -47.80 37.90 42.15
N ARG A 5 -47.56 38.18 40.86
CA ARG A 5 -47.46 37.21 39.73
C ARG A 5 -47.44 37.89 38.34
N GLN A 6 -46.63 38.92 38.13
CA GLN A 6 -46.33 39.41 36.77
C GLN A 6 -44.89 39.89 36.68
N ALA A 7 -43.94 39.00 36.90
CA ALA A 7 -42.53 39.28 36.66
C ALA A 7 -41.82 37.97 36.38
N LEU A 8 -42.07 37.33 35.23
CA LEU A 8 -41.34 36.16 34.72
C LEU A 8 -41.82 35.82 33.31
N SER A 9 -41.58 36.67 32.31
CA SER A 9 -41.70 36.21 30.91
C SER A 9 -40.85 36.94 29.86
N LEU A 10 -40.04 37.93 30.22
CA LEU A 10 -39.25 38.71 29.26
C LEU A 10 -37.77 38.81 29.67
N ALA A 11 -37.14 37.67 29.96
CA ALA A 11 -35.69 37.60 30.16
C ALA A 11 -35.14 36.19 29.85
N ARG A 12 -35.46 35.65 28.67
CA ARG A 12 -34.82 34.43 28.15
C ARG A 12 -34.64 34.52 26.63
N SER A 13 -33.91 35.53 26.15
CA SER A 13 -33.55 35.60 24.73
C SER A 13 -32.13 36.09 24.47
N LEU A 14 -31.16 35.87 25.38
CA LEU A 14 -29.76 36.22 25.13
C LEU A 14 -28.80 35.26 25.84
N SER A 15 -28.86 33.96 25.52
CA SER A 15 -27.78 33.03 25.89
C SER A 15 -27.76 31.76 25.03
N ARG A 16 -27.89 31.92 23.71
CA ARG A 16 -27.47 30.90 22.74
C ARG A 16 -26.35 31.45 21.85
N ALA A 17 -25.34 32.06 22.49
CA ALA A 17 -24.00 31.98 21.93
C ALA A 17 -23.55 30.53 22.13
N GLN A 18 -23.94 29.65 21.21
CA GLN A 18 -23.28 28.36 21.06
C GLN A 18 -21.81 28.69 20.79
N ARG A 19 -21.00 28.69 21.84
CA ARG A 19 -19.57 28.51 21.70
C ARG A 19 -19.45 27.19 20.95
N ARG A 20 -19.14 27.27 19.65
CA ARG A 20 -18.62 26.15 18.90
C ARG A 20 -17.29 25.84 19.57
N ALA A 21 -17.35 25.05 20.64
CA ALA A 21 -16.17 24.45 21.22
C ALA A 21 -15.63 23.56 20.11
N LEU A 22 -14.55 24.00 19.47
CA LEU A 22 -13.72 23.10 18.70
C LEU A 22 -13.39 21.96 19.67
N HIS A 23 -13.91 20.77 19.39
CA HIS A 23 -13.45 19.59 20.08
C HIS A 23 -11.96 19.49 19.77
N GLN A 24 -11.11 19.88 20.71
CA GLN A 24 -9.75 19.40 20.74
C GLN A 24 -9.87 17.90 21.03
N THR A 25 -9.81 17.09 19.98
CA THR A 25 -9.53 15.67 20.13
C THR A 25 -8.22 15.59 20.92
N LYS A 26 -8.21 14.86 22.04
CA LYS A 26 -6.96 14.52 22.72
C LYS A 26 -5.98 14.00 21.67
N VAL A 27 -4.75 14.50 21.68
CA VAL A 27 -3.68 13.96 20.84
C VAL A 27 -3.65 12.46 21.10
N ARG A 28 -3.79 11.68 20.04
CA ARG A 28 -3.59 10.24 20.14
C ARG A 28 -2.09 10.06 20.20
N TYR A 29 -1.61 9.92 21.43
CA TYR A 29 -0.41 9.20 21.76
C TYR A 29 -0.20 8.00 20.84
N ALA A 30 0.83 8.09 20.00
CA ALA A 30 1.14 7.17 18.94
C ALA A 30 2.21 6.20 19.45
N ILE A 31 1.77 5.16 20.17
CA ILE A 31 2.66 4.07 20.54
C ILE A 31 2.90 3.19 19.31
N THR A 32 4.17 3.00 18.98
CA THR A 32 4.60 2.14 17.88
C THR A 32 5.21 0.87 18.44
N ASN A 33 4.81 -0.28 17.90
CA ASN A 33 5.38 -1.56 18.31
C ASN A 33 6.74 -1.75 17.62
N LEU A 34 7.80 -1.93 18.40
CA LEU A 34 9.08 -2.41 17.88
C LEU A 34 9.05 -3.92 17.83
N GLU A 35 9.04 -4.47 16.62
CA GLU A 35 9.09 -5.90 16.37
C GLU A 35 10.52 -6.36 16.11
N MET A 36 10.79 -7.65 16.37
CA MET A 36 12.08 -8.28 16.08
C MET A 36 12.35 -8.23 14.56
N PRO A 37 13.39 -7.50 14.09
CA PRO A 37 13.65 -7.35 12.68
C PRO A 37 14.22 -8.63 12.04
N ALA A 38 13.85 -8.87 10.79
CA ALA A 38 14.40 -9.96 10.00
C ALA A 38 15.77 -9.57 9.45
N MET A 39 16.85 -10.01 10.12
CA MET A 39 18.22 -9.70 9.68
C MET A 39 18.72 -10.59 8.53
N SER A 40 17.95 -11.61 8.14
CA SER A 40 18.24 -12.48 7.00
C SER A 40 16.95 -13.05 6.42
N PRO A 41 16.86 -13.27 5.09
CA PRO A 41 15.67 -13.82 4.43
C PRO A 41 15.28 -15.23 4.90
N THR A 42 16.16 -15.96 5.58
CA THR A 42 15.88 -17.30 6.13
C THR A 42 15.84 -17.34 7.66
N MET A 43 15.86 -16.21 8.35
CA MET A 43 15.86 -16.17 9.81
C MET A 43 14.44 -16.30 10.37
N THR A 44 14.23 -17.27 11.26
CA THR A 44 12.95 -17.47 11.96
C THR A 44 12.98 -16.99 13.42
N GLU A 45 14.15 -17.03 14.06
CA GLU A 45 14.36 -16.62 15.44
C GLU A 45 15.72 -15.92 15.60
N GLY A 46 15.82 -15.02 16.58
CA GLY A 46 17.05 -14.33 16.96
C GLY A 46 17.10 -14.07 18.47
N GLY A 47 18.28 -13.81 19.01
CA GLY A 47 18.48 -13.46 20.42
C GLY A 47 18.78 -11.98 20.60
N ILE A 48 18.37 -11.40 21.72
CA ILE A 48 18.76 -10.04 22.12
C ILE A 48 19.99 -10.17 23.00
N SER A 49 21.13 -9.63 22.57
CA SER A 49 22.38 -9.62 23.32
C SER A 49 22.32 -8.57 24.44
N SER A 50 22.19 -7.29 24.07
CA SER A 50 22.09 -6.18 25.01
C SER A 50 21.33 -4.98 24.44
N TRP A 51 20.50 -4.35 25.27
CA TRP A 51 19.91 -3.05 25.02
C TRP A 51 20.94 -1.95 25.27
N LYS A 52 21.15 -1.06 24.29
CA LYS A 52 22.01 0.13 24.47
C LYS A 52 21.22 1.32 25.03
N LYS A 53 19.91 1.35 24.78
CA LYS A 53 18.97 2.37 25.28
C LYS A 53 18.10 1.80 26.40
N ARG A 54 17.79 2.64 27.40
CA ARG A 54 16.92 2.26 28.53
C ARG A 54 15.49 2.75 28.37
N GLU A 55 14.56 2.15 29.11
CA GLU A 55 13.17 2.62 29.19
C GLU A 55 13.11 4.09 29.62
N GLY A 56 12.37 4.90 28.87
CA GLY A 56 12.24 6.34 29.02
C GLY A 56 13.33 7.18 28.33
N GLU A 57 14.31 6.56 27.65
CA GLU A 57 15.39 7.30 26.99
C GLU A 57 14.98 7.75 25.58
N SER A 58 15.23 9.02 25.25
CA SER A 58 15.08 9.55 23.90
C SER A 58 16.21 9.08 22.98
N PHE A 59 15.89 8.77 21.74
CA PHE A 59 16.82 8.38 20.69
C PHE A 59 16.45 9.06 19.37
N SER A 60 17.43 9.18 18.49
CA SER A 60 17.23 9.69 17.13
C SER A 60 17.37 8.60 16.08
N ALA A 61 16.86 8.85 14.87
CA ALA A 61 17.07 7.98 13.73
C ALA A 61 18.58 7.74 13.49
N GLY A 62 18.97 6.47 13.40
CA GLY A 62 20.37 6.04 13.31
C GLY A 62 21.05 5.74 14.65
N ASP A 63 20.42 5.99 15.80
CA ASP A 63 20.96 5.54 17.09
C ASP A 63 20.79 4.02 17.24
N VAL A 64 21.82 3.34 17.74
CA VAL A 64 21.74 1.91 18.04
C VAL A 64 20.87 1.68 19.28
N LEU A 65 19.75 0.98 19.11
CA LEU A 65 18.80 0.67 20.18
C LEU A 65 19.22 -0.58 20.96
N LEU A 66 19.57 -1.64 20.24
CA LEU A 66 19.90 -2.94 20.81
C LEU A 66 20.78 -3.75 19.86
N GLU A 67 21.48 -4.72 20.42
CA GLU A 67 22.36 -5.65 19.71
C GLU A 67 21.68 -7.02 19.63
N ILE A 68 21.48 -7.54 18.42
CA ILE A 68 20.87 -8.85 18.17
C ILE A 68 21.97 -9.88 17.91
N GLU A 69 21.94 -10.98 18.65
CA GLU A 69 22.74 -12.17 18.38
C GLU A 69 21.92 -13.14 17.50
N THR A 70 22.42 -13.42 16.30
CA THR A 70 21.86 -14.43 15.39
C THR A 70 22.87 -15.58 15.20
N ASP A 71 22.42 -16.71 14.62
CA ASP A 71 23.28 -17.87 14.32
C ASP A 71 24.52 -17.51 13.45
N LYS A 72 24.46 -16.42 12.69
CA LYS A 72 25.54 -16.04 11.77
C LYS A 72 26.32 -14.79 12.16
N ALA A 73 25.73 -13.89 12.95
CA ALA A 73 26.37 -12.65 13.34
C ALA A 73 25.67 -11.99 14.53
N THR A 74 26.42 -11.21 15.30
CA THR A 74 25.86 -10.14 16.13
C THR A 74 25.72 -8.89 15.27
N ILE A 75 24.52 -8.30 15.23
CA ILE A 75 24.24 -7.10 14.44
C ILE A 75 23.50 -6.09 15.30
N ASP A 76 23.93 -4.84 15.19
CA ASP A 76 23.31 -3.70 15.85
C ASP A 76 22.04 -3.26 15.10
N VAL A 77 20.95 -3.08 15.85
CA VAL A 77 19.69 -2.55 15.31
C VAL A 77 19.61 -1.07 15.62
N GLU A 78 19.60 -0.27 14.56
CA GLU A 78 19.44 1.18 14.61
C GLU A 78 17.96 1.58 14.61
N ALA A 79 17.68 2.74 15.22
CA ALA A 79 16.38 3.37 15.18
C ALA A 79 16.05 3.86 13.76
N GLN A 80 14.88 3.50 13.26
CA GLN A 80 14.40 3.97 11.94
C GLN A 80 13.88 5.39 11.98
N GLU A 81 13.36 5.82 13.13
CA GLU A 81 12.69 7.11 13.36
C GLU A 81 13.13 7.68 14.71
N ASP A 82 12.88 8.97 14.95
CA ASP A 82 13.11 9.61 16.24
C ASP A 82 12.01 9.22 17.25
N GLY A 83 12.36 9.07 18.54
CA GLY A 83 11.37 8.73 19.55
C GLY A 83 11.95 8.52 20.95
N ILE A 84 11.10 7.98 21.83
CA ILE A 84 11.43 7.63 23.21
C ILE A 84 11.23 6.13 23.38
N LEU A 85 12.21 5.44 23.98
CA LEU A 85 12.08 4.02 24.26
C LEU A 85 11.03 3.86 25.36
N GLY A 86 9.88 3.27 25.04
CA GLY A 86 8.77 3.21 25.97
C GLY A 86 8.99 2.14 27.04
N LYS A 87 8.68 0.90 26.68
CA LYS A 87 8.78 -0.27 27.57
C LYS A 87 9.41 -1.45 26.86
N ILE A 88 10.36 -2.11 27.50
CA ILE A 88 11.03 -3.29 26.99
C ILE A 88 10.24 -4.51 27.44
N ILE A 89 9.78 -5.32 26.48
CA ILE A 89 9.03 -6.57 26.73
C ILE A 89 10.01 -7.74 26.78
N ALA A 90 11.00 -7.76 25.89
CA ALA A 90 12.06 -8.77 25.85
C ALA A 90 13.35 -8.22 26.49
N GLN A 91 13.68 -8.72 27.68
CA GLN A 91 14.84 -8.26 28.45
C GLN A 91 16.18 -8.62 27.79
N ASP A 92 17.27 -8.02 28.29
CA ASP A 92 18.64 -8.35 27.92
C ASP A 92 18.91 -9.86 28.01
N GLY A 93 19.62 -10.41 27.02
CA GLY A 93 19.99 -11.83 26.98
C GLY A 93 18.85 -12.79 26.61
N SER A 94 17.69 -12.30 26.16
CA SER A 94 16.57 -13.13 25.70
C SER A 94 16.95 -13.94 24.46
N LYS A 95 16.95 -15.26 24.57
CA LYS A 95 17.24 -16.18 23.45
C LYS A 95 15.95 -16.69 22.81
N ASN A 96 15.96 -16.91 21.49
CA ASN A 96 14.86 -17.46 20.69
C ASN A 96 13.60 -16.57 20.60
N VAL A 97 13.78 -15.28 20.30
CA VAL A 97 12.69 -14.36 19.94
C VAL A 97 12.34 -14.56 18.47
N GLN A 98 11.07 -14.85 18.17
CA GLN A 98 10.59 -15.00 16.79
C GLN A 98 10.64 -13.68 16.03
N VAL A 99 10.99 -13.73 14.75
CA VAL A 99 10.93 -12.57 13.85
C VAL A 99 9.49 -12.06 13.77
N GLY A 100 9.29 -10.75 13.87
CA GLY A 100 7.95 -10.12 13.93
C GLY A 100 7.29 -10.15 15.31
N LYS A 101 7.92 -10.73 16.34
CA LYS A 101 7.43 -10.61 17.72
C LYS A 101 7.72 -9.22 18.26
N VAL A 102 6.76 -8.61 18.96
CA VAL A 102 6.96 -7.31 19.64
C VAL A 102 7.98 -7.47 20.77
N ILE A 103 9.07 -6.72 20.70
CA ILE A 103 10.18 -6.72 21.66
C ILE A 103 10.19 -5.49 22.57
N ALA A 104 9.69 -4.35 22.08
CA ALA A 104 9.49 -3.14 22.86
C ALA A 104 8.37 -2.29 22.29
N LEU A 105 7.89 -1.34 23.10
CA LEU A 105 6.98 -0.29 22.68
C LEU A 105 7.77 1.02 22.59
N LEU A 106 7.67 1.72 21.47
CA LEU A 106 8.25 3.03 21.23
C LEU A 106 7.16 4.09 21.38
N ALA A 107 7.53 5.21 21.99
CA ALA A 107 6.69 6.37 22.23
C ALA A 107 7.22 7.57 21.42
N GLU A 108 6.35 8.48 21.03
CA GLU A 108 6.74 9.76 20.42
C GLU A 108 6.90 10.86 21.50
N GLU A 109 7.50 12.00 21.14
CA GLU A 109 7.63 13.13 22.03
C GLU A 109 6.26 13.60 22.58
N GLY A 110 6.06 13.44 23.89
CA GLY A 110 4.84 13.81 24.59
C GLY A 110 3.95 12.65 25.01
N ASP A 111 4.33 11.40 24.72
CA ASP A 111 3.56 10.22 25.10
C ASP A 111 3.78 9.77 26.56
N ASP A 112 2.70 9.35 27.24
CA ASP A 112 2.73 8.94 28.65
C ASP A 112 3.20 7.48 28.77
N ILE A 113 4.52 7.33 28.88
CA ILE A 113 5.27 6.07 29.05
C ILE A 113 4.83 5.22 30.27
N SER A 114 4.13 5.84 31.24
CA SER A 114 3.78 5.21 32.53
C SER A 114 2.52 4.33 32.49
N ASN A 115 1.75 4.34 31.40
CA ASN A 115 0.46 3.62 31.33
C ASN A 115 0.36 2.58 30.20
N LEU A 116 1.52 2.14 29.67
CA LEU A 116 1.58 1.13 28.62
C LEU A 116 1.66 -0.27 29.23
N GLU A 117 0.48 -0.85 29.44
CA GLU A 117 0.34 -2.28 29.61
C GLU A 117 0.69 -3.00 28.30
N ALA A 118 1.60 -3.97 28.40
CA ALA A 118 1.97 -4.82 27.29
C ALA A 118 0.72 -5.48 26.70
N PRO A 119 0.55 -5.53 25.37
CA PRO A 119 -0.43 -6.40 24.75
C PRO A 119 -0.22 -7.82 25.28
N LYS A 120 -1.20 -8.30 26.06
CA LYS A 120 -1.24 -9.68 26.52
C LYS A 120 -1.20 -10.56 25.27
N GLU A 121 -0.14 -11.37 25.15
CA GLU A 121 -0.02 -12.41 24.15
C GLU A 121 -1.32 -13.22 24.11
N GLU A 122 -2.09 -13.04 23.06
CA GLU A 122 -3.18 -13.94 22.70
C GLU A 122 -2.53 -15.20 22.15
N SER A 123 -2.07 -16.03 23.09
CA SER A 123 -1.67 -17.40 22.83
C SER A 123 -2.86 -18.13 22.23
N LYS A 124 -2.76 -18.39 20.94
CA LYS A 124 -3.63 -19.28 20.18
C LYS A 124 -3.84 -20.58 20.96
N PRO A 125 -5.05 -20.90 21.46
CA PRO A 125 -5.27 -22.14 22.18
C PRO A 125 -5.25 -23.30 21.20
N ALA A 126 -4.27 -24.19 21.35
CA ALA A 126 -4.37 -25.56 20.82
C ALA A 126 -5.47 -26.32 21.58
N PRO A 127 -6.18 -27.27 20.94
CA PRO A 127 -7.42 -27.81 21.47
C PRO A 127 -7.22 -28.96 22.49
N SER A 128 -8.19 -29.05 23.40
CA SER A 128 -8.57 -30.20 24.26
C SER A 128 -7.88 -30.31 25.64
N PRO A 129 -8.51 -30.88 26.69
CA PRO A 129 -9.83 -31.51 26.79
C PRO A 129 -10.79 -30.89 27.85
N GLN A 130 -12.09 -31.15 27.70
CA GLN A 130 -13.16 -30.80 28.64
C GLN A 130 -12.96 -31.44 30.03
N PRO A 131 -13.34 -30.72 31.10
CA PRO A 131 -13.91 -31.34 32.29
C PRO A 131 -15.35 -30.87 32.54
N GLU A 132 -16.23 -31.86 32.55
CA GLU A 132 -17.39 -32.09 33.43
C GLU A 132 -18.03 -30.90 34.18
N THR A 133 -19.23 -30.58 33.67
CA THR A 133 -20.47 -30.20 34.36
C THR A 133 -20.48 -30.32 35.90
N GLN A 134 -20.60 -29.17 36.57
CA GLN A 134 -21.26 -29.06 37.88
C GLN A 134 -22.42 -28.06 37.81
N ALA A 135 -23.53 -28.50 38.41
CA ALA A 135 -24.83 -27.86 38.42
C ALA A 135 -24.88 -26.59 39.29
N ALA A 136 -25.58 -25.56 38.81
CA ALA A 136 -26.10 -24.47 39.63
C ALA A 136 -27.51 -24.07 39.14
N ALA A 137 -28.36 -23.77 40.13
CA ALA A 137 -29.81 -23.61 40.09
C ALA A 137 -30.31 -22.35 39.34
N PRO A 138 -31.64 -22.15 39.15
CA PRO A 138 -32.23 -21.43 38.01
C PRO A 138 -32.20 -19.89 38.13
N PRO A 139 -32.23 -19.16 37.00
CA PRO A 139 -32.34 -17.70 36.99
C PRO A 139 -33.77 -17.20 37.24
N PRO A 140 -33.96 -16.02 37.85
CA PRO A 140 -35.26 -15.37 38.03
C PRO A 140 -35.84 -14.83 36.69
N PRO A 141 -37.18 -14.66 36.60
CA PRO A 141 -37.86 -14.39 35.33
C PRO A 141 -37.62 -12.98 34.76
N ALA A 142 -37.55 -12.94 33.44
CA ALA A 142 -37.33 -11.76 32.61
C ALA A 142 -38.50 -10.74 32.65
N PRO A 143 -38.22 -9.43 32.64
CA PRO A 143 -39.21 -8.42 32.26
C PRO A 143 -39.34 -8.33 30.73
N ALA A 144 -40.59 -8.18 30.28
CA ALA A 144 -41.01 -8.13 28.88
C ALA A 144 -40.39 -6.96 28.08
N PRO A 145 -40.22 -7.12 26.75
CA PRO A 145 -39.54 -6.16 25.89
C PRO A 145 -40.40 -4.90 25.65
N GLN A 146 -39.81 -3.73 25.90
CA GLN A 146 -40.30 -2.47 25.32
C GLN A 146 -39.69 -2.28 23.92
N PRO A 147 -40.46 -1.76 22.95
CA PRO A 147 -40.00 -1.62 21.57
C PRO A 147 -38.97 -0.49 21.47
N THR A 148 -37.68 -0.86 21.41
CA THR A 148 -36.62 0.06 21.00
C THR A 148 -36.71 0.26 19.49
N ALA A 149 -37.06 1.47 19.07
CA ALA A 149 -36.95 1.95 17.71
C ALA A 149 -35.56 1.60 17.15
N SER A 150 -35.55 0.63 16.23
CA SER A 150 -34.37 0.19 15.52
C SER A 150 -33.84 1.36 14.69
N LYS A 151 -32.75 1.97 15.13
CA LYS A 151 -31.92 2.78 14.24
C LYS A 151 -31.30 1.81 13.26
N VAL A 152 -31.97 1.58 12.14
CA VAL A 152 -31.56 0.60 11.13
C VAL A 152 -30.24 1.06 10.53
N SER A 153 -29.13 0.52 11.05
CA SER A 153 -27.85 0.52 10.37
C SER A 153 -27.97 -0.44 9.20
N HIS A 154 -28.46 0.07 8.06
CA HIS A 154 -28.52 -0.64 6.79
C HIS A 154 -27.10 -0.83 6.22
N HIS A 155 -26.26 -1.59 6.93
CA HIS A 155 -25.07 -2.14 6.31
C HIS A 155 -25.54 -3.32 5.46
N PRO A 156 -25.41 -3.28 4.13
CA PRO A 156 -25.80 -4.39 3.29
C PRO A 156 -24.94 -5.61 3.66
N LYS A 157 -25.58 -6.77 3.84
CA LYS A 157 -24.87 -8.01 4.16
C LYS A 157 -24.28 -8.60 2.87
N HIS A 158 -23.00 -8.96 2.92
CA HIS A 158 -22.30 -9.63 1.83
C HIS A 158 -21.17 -10.49 2.37
N SER A 159 -21.00 -11.70 1.83
CA SER A 159 -19.95 -12.65 2.23
C SER A 159 -18.52 -12.18 1.96
N LYS A 160 -18.31 -11.26 1.01
CA LYS A 160 -16.99 -10.70 0.67
C LYS A 160 -16.89 -9.22 1.04
N HIS A 161 -15.68 -8.73 1.27
CA HIS A 161 -15.43 -7.30 1.48
C HIS A 161 -15.99 -6.46 0.33
N LEU A 162 -16.80 -5.46 0.66
CA LEU A 162 -17.39 -4.51 -0.29
C LEU A 162 -16.58 -3.21 -0.33
N LEU A 163 -16.45 -2.61 -1.51
CA LEU A 163 -15.83 -1.29 -1.65
C LEU A 163 -16.75 -0.19 -1.08
N PRO A 164 -16.19 0.90 -0.54
CA PRO A 164 -16.99 2.02 -0.01
C PRO A 164 -18.01 2.60 -1.00
N SER A 165 -17.67 2.64 -2.29
CA SER A 165 -18.56 3.11 -3.36
C SER A 165 -19.74 2.18 -3.59
N VAL A 166 -19.53 0.87 -3.46
CA VAL A 166 -20.55 -0.18 -3.60
C VAL A 166 -21.50 -0.14 -2.42
N ILE A 167 -20.97 -0.04 -1.20
CA ILE A 167 -21.77 0.12 0.03
C ILE A 167 -22.69 1.35 -0.08
N ARG A 168 -22.16 2.48 -0.54
CA ARG A 168 -22.94 3.71 -0.73
C ARG A 168 -24.09 3.51 -1.73
N LEU A 169 -23.83 2.87 -2.87
CA LEU A 169 -24.87 2.62 -3.88
C LEU A 169 -25.93 1.61 -3.43
N LEU A 170 -25.56 0.61 -2.64
CA LEU A 170 -26.50 -0.35 -2.05
C LEU A 170 -27.43 0.32 -1.05
N ILE A 171 -26.90 1.22 -0.21
CA ILE A 171 -27.68 2.04 0.71
C ILE A 171 -28.62 2.98 -0.06
N GLU A 172 -28.11 3.70 -1.06
CA GLU A 172 -28.91 4.61 -1.90
C GLU A 172 -29.98 3.86 -2.71
N GLY A 173 -29.69 2.62 -3.11
CA GLY A 173 -30.61 1.73 -3.82
C GLY A 173 -31.55 0.93 -2.92
N ASN A 174 -31.46 1.10 -1.60
CA ASN A 174 -32.21 0.33 -0.59
C ASN A 174 -32.12 -1.20 -0.76
N VAL A 175 -30.95 -1.69 -1.19
CA VAL A 175 -30.66 -3.12 -1.37
C VAL A 175 -29.95 -3.62 -0.12
N ALA A 176 -30.65 -4.39 0.72
CA ALA A 176 -30.12 -4.92 1.97
C ALA A 176 -29.25 -6.18 1.76
N ASP A 177 -29.57 -6.97 0.74
CA ASP A 177 -28.91 -8.25 0.45
C ASP A 177 -28.11 -8.14 -0.85
N ALA A 178 -26.79 -7.97 -0.72
CA ALA A 178 -25.89 -7.79 -1.86
C ALA A 178 -25.45 -9.11 -2.52
N GLU A 179 -25.79 -10.26 -1.93
CA GLU A 179 -25.42 -11.59 -2.45
C GLU A 179 -26.19 -11.97 -3.72
N ALA A 180 -27.34 -11.35 -3.96
CA ALA A 180 -28.15 -11.57 -5.15
C ALA A 180 -27.52 -10.97 -6.43
N ILE A 181 -26.50 -10.11 -6.30
CA ILE A 181 -25.88 -9.43 -7.43
C ILE A 181 -24.59 -10.17 -7.83
N PRO A 182 -24.48 -10.64 -9.08
CA PRO A 182 -23.26 -11.29 -9.55
C PRO A 182 -22.12 -10.27 -9.60
N GLY A 183 -21.04 -10.53 -8.86
CA GLY A 183 -19.85 -9.69 -8.85
C GLY A 183 -18.91 -10.03 -10.02
N THR A 184 -18.69 -9.07 -10.92
CA THR A 184 -17.80 -9.22 -12.09
C THR A 184 -16.34 -8.85 -11.75
N GLY A 185 -16.08 -8.36 -10.54
CA GLY A 185 -14.74 -7.94 -10.11
C GLY A 185 -13.78 -9.09 -9.82
N VAL A 186 -12.51 -8.75 -9.59
CA VAL A 186 -11.43 -9.69 -9.26
C VAL A 186 -11.87 -10.62 -8.11
N ARG A 187 -11.73 -11.94 -8.30
CA ARG A 187 -12.20 -12.98 -7.36
C ARG A 187 -13.73 -12.97 -7.09
N GLY A 188 -14.51 -12.54 -8.08
CA GLY A 188 -15.98 -12.46 -8.00
C GLY A 188 -16.45 -11.41 -7.00
N MET A 189 -15.73 -10.30 -6.92
CA MET A 189 -16.04 -9.16 -6.04
C MET A 189 -17.11 -8.28 -6.69
N LEU A 190 -17.99 -7.71 -5.88
CA LEU A 190 -19.05 -6.82 -6.36
C LEU A 190 -18.45 -5.45 -6.75
N THR A 191 -18.68 -5.03 -7.99
CA THR A 191 -18.17 -3.75 -8.51
C THR A 191 -19.26 -2.68 -8.57
N LYS A 192 -18.84 -1.41 -8.74
CA LYS A 192 -19.77 -0.28 -8.95
C LYS A 192 -20.69 -0.53 -10.16
N GLY A 193 -20.14 -1.10 -11.23
CA GLY A 193 -20.88 -1.38 -12.46
C GLY A 193 -21.97 -2.43 -12.25
N ASP A 194 -21.68 -3.49 -11.49
CA ASP A 194 -22.65 -4.54 -11.16
C ASP A 194 -23.87 -3.97 -10.42
N VAL A 195 -23.64 -3.13 -9.40
CA VAL A 195 -24.74 -2.50 -8.65
C VAL A 195 -25.53 -1.52 -9.51
N LEU A 196 -24.86 -0.73 -10.35
CA LEU A 196 -25.57 0.21 -11.24
C LEU A 196 -26.37 -0.50 -12.34
N ALA A 197 -25.88 -1.63 -12.85
CA ALA A 197 -26.60 -2.46 -13.80
C ALA A 197 -27.82 -3.11 -13.14
N TYR A 198 -27.68 -3.60 -11.90
CA TYR A 198 -28.79 -4.12 -11.11
C TYR A 198 -29.87 -3.05 -10.84
N LEU A 199 -29.47 -1.81 -10.55
CA LEU A 199 -30.37 -0.67 -10.38
C LEU A 199 -30.94 -0.12 -11.70
N GLY A 200 -30.60 -0.70 -12.86
CA GLY A 200 -31.06 -0.25 -14.17
C GLY A 200 -30.51 1.11 -14.62
N LYS A 201 -29.49 1.63 -13.91
CA LYS A 201 -28.82 2.91 -14.23
C LYS A 201 -27.70 2.72 -15.25
N ALA A 202 -27.26 1.49 -15.48
CA ALA A 202 -26.28 1.12 -16.49
C ALA A 202 -26.77 -0.07 -17.34
N SER A 203 -26.35 -0.12 -18.60
CA SER A 203 -26.72 -1.19 -19.55
C SER A 203 -25.94 -2.50 -19.33
N SER A 204 -24.69 -2.39 -18.83
CA SER A 204 -23.82 -3.54 -18.58
C SER A 204 -22.88 -3.25 -17.40
N PRO A 205 -22.40 -4.29 -16.67
CA PRO A 205 -21.50 -4.11 -15.54
C PRO A 205 -20.11 -3.57 -15.95
N THR A 206 -19.66 -3.86 -17.18
CA THR A 206 -18.36 -3.43 -17.70
C THR A 206 -18.45 -2.16 -18.57
N GLY A 207 -19.63 -1.54 -18.67
CA GLY A 207 -19.85 -0.33 -19.48
C GLY A 207 -19.69 -0.57 -20.98
N THR A 208 -18.99 0.33 -21.69
CA THR A 208 -18.78 0.24 -23.15
C THR A 208 -17.72 -0.79 -23.56
N PHE A 209 -17.09 -1.47 -22.60
CA PHE A 209 -16.09 -2.49 -22.88
C PHE A 209 -16.76 -3.79 -23.33
N LYS A 210 -16.45 -4.23 -24.55
CA LYS A 210 -16.92 -5.49 -25.13
C LYS A 210 -15.79 -6.50 -25.07
N GLU A 211 -15.91 -7.50 -24.20
CA GLU A 211 -14.91 -8.55 -24.07
C GLU A 211 -14.90 -9.41 -25.35
N ALA A 212 -13.74 -9.50 -26.00
CA ALA A 212 -13.54 -10.36 -27.17
C ALA A 212 -13.57 -11.81 -26.68
N LYS A 213 -14.67 -12.51 -26.97
CA LYS A 213 -14.90 -13.91 -26.62
C LYS A 213 -13.75 -14.78 -27.15
N LYS A 214 -12.84 -15.18 -26.26
CA LYS A 214 -11.76 -16.12 -26.58
C LYS A 214 -12.37 -17.51 -26.60
N GLU A 215 -12.57 -18.08 -27.79
CA GLU A 215 -12.94 -19.48 -27.95
C GLU A 215 -11.88 -20.38 -27.30
N VAL A 216 -12.26 -21.07 -26.23
CA VAL A 216 -11.42 -22.07 -25.57
C VAL A 216 -11.69 -23.39 -26.27
N SER A 217 -10.80 -23.79 -27.17
CA SER A 217 -10.71 -25.16 -27.68
C SER A 217 -10.14 -26.08 -26.59
N GLU A 218 -10.75 -27.25 -26.39
CA GLU A 218 -10.40 -28.30 -25.41
C GLU A 218 -8.91 -28.68 -25.38
N PRO A 219 -8.38 -29.13 -24.22
CA PRO A 219 -6.99 -29.53 -24.10
C PRO A 219 -6.75 -30.86 -24.82
N LYS A 220 -6.00 -30.80 -25.92
CA LYS A 220 -5.52 -32.00 -26.64
C LYS A 220 -4.53 -32.76 -25.75
N ARG A 221 -4.87 -34.03 -25.49
CA ARG A 221 -4.07 -35.07 -24.82
C ARG A 221 -2.59 -34.96 -25.17
N VAL A 222 -1.74 -34.87 -24.15
CA VAL A 222 -0.28 -34.87 -24.29
C VAL A 222 0.15 -36.21 -24.88
N GLU A 223 0.57 -36.20 -26.13
CA GLU A 223 1.27 -37.31 -26.76
C GLU A 223 2.72 -37.33 -26.24
N GLU A 224 3.14 -38.52 -25.83
CA GLU A 224 4.46 -38.83 -25.30
C GLU A 224 5.54 -38.54 -26.37
N VAL A 225 6.35 -37.51 -26.13
CA VAL A 225 7.39 -37.07 -27.06
C VAL A 225 8.54 -38.08 -27.03
N LYS A 226 8.65 -38.91 -28.07
CA LYS A 226 9.84 -39.75 -28.29
C LYS A 226 11.08 -38.85 -28.37
N PRO A 227 12.18 -39.16 -27.68
CA PRO A 227 13.40 -38.35 -27.76
C PRO A 227 13.89 -38.35 -29.21
N LEU A 228 13.88 -37.18 -29.82
CA LEU A 228 14.33 -36.98 -31.20
C LEU A 228 15.84 -37.16 -31.26
N ASP A 229 16.30 -38.10 -32.08
CA ASP A 229 17.72 -38.35 -32.35
C ASP A 229 18.40 -37.07 -32.88
N GLY A 230 19.71 -36.90 -32.62
CA GLY A 230 20.45 -35.69 -32.95
C GLY A 230 20.41 -35.32 -34.43
N ALA A 231 20.25 -36.31 -35.32
CA ALA A 231 20.03 -36.07 -36.75
C ALA A 231 18.67 -35.40 -37.04
N ALA A 232 17.61 -35.78 -36.33
CA ALA A 232 16.28 -35.18 -36.48
C ALA A 232 16.26 -33.72 -35.99
N ILE A 233 16.96 -33.42 -34.90
CA ILE A 233 17.13 -32.05 -34.40
C ILE A 233 17.87 -31.19 -35.44
N ARG A 234 18.95 -31.71 -36.04
CA ARG A 234 19.69 -31.00 -37.10
C ARG A 234 18.81 -30.71 -38.31
N GLN A 235 18.00 -31.67 -38.77
CA GLN A 235 17.08 -31.44 -39.88
C GLN A 235 15.99 -30.43 -39.54
N LEU A 236 15.45 -30.45 -38.31
CA LEU A 236 14.47 -29.48 -37.85
C LEU A 236 15.05 -28.05 -37.85
N ILE A 237 16.28 -27.88 -37.36
CA ILE A 237 16.99 -26.59 -37.38
C ILE A 237 17.20 -26.10 -38.81
N VAL A 238 17.69 -26.97 -39.71
CA VAL A 238 17.90 -26.61 -41.12
C VAL A 238 16.59 -26.24 -41.81
N SER A 239 15.51 -26.98 -41.54
CA SER A 239 14.18 -26.67 -42.09
C SER A 239 13.65 -25.31 -41.59
N GLY A 240 13.86 -24.99 -40.31
CA GLY A 240 13.46 -23.71 -39.73
C GLY A 240 14.28 -22.52 -40.27
N LEU A 241 15.58 -22.71 -40.48
CA LEU A 241 16.44 -21.70 -41.10
C LEU A 241 16.07 -21.47 -42.58
N ALA A 242 15.81 -22.53 -43.34
CA ALA A 242 15.39 -22.43 -44.74
C ALA A 242 14.03 -21.74 -44.90
N ALA A 243 13.11 -21.95 -43.97
CA ALA A 243 11.83 -21.25 -43.93
C ALA A 243 12.01 -19.75 -43.60
N LYS A 244 12.88 -19.41 -42.64
CA LYS A 244 13.16 -18.01 -42.27
C LYS A 244 13.95 -17.23 -43.32
N MET A 245 14.86 -17.87 -44.06
CA MET A 245 15.61 -17.20 -45.13
C MET A 245 14.73 -16.75 -46.31
N LYS A 246 13.53 -17.32 -46.48
CA LYS A 246 12.61 -16.93 -47.56
C LYS A 246 11.79 -15.68 -47.28
N LEU A 247 11.78 -15.13 -46.06
CA LEU A 247 11.04 -13.92 -45.72
C LEU A 247 11.80 -13.06 -44.71
N ALA A 248 12.65 -12.15 -45.20
CA ALA A 248 12.81 -10.81 -44.63
C ALA A 248 13.79 -9.98 -45.49
N PRO A 249 13.38 -8.82 -46.05
CA PRO A 249 14.35 -7.78 -46.36
C PRO A 249 14.88 -7.25 -45.02
N THR A 250 16.16 -7.45 -44.73
CA THR A 250 16.83 -6.79 -43.59
C THR A 250 16.80 -5.28 -43.83
N PRO A 251 16.33 -4.45 -42.89
CA PRO A 251 16.52 -3.01 -42.99
C PRO A 251 18.02 -2.71 -42.85
N THR A 252 18.67 -2.45 -43.96
CA THR A 252 20.08 -2.03 -44.01
C THR A 252 20.15 -0.55 -43.70
N THR A 253 19.98 -0.19 -42.42
CA THR A 253 20.51 1.08 -41.91
C THR A 253 21.59 0.71 -40.90
N PRO A 254 22.88 0.87 -41.23
CA PRO A 254 23.92 0.65 -40.24
C PRO A 254 23.70 1.70 -39.15
N ALA A 255 23.34 1.26 -37.94
CA ALA A 255 23.32 2.14 -36.80
C ALA A 255 24.73 2.73 -36.65
N THR A 256 24.85 4.04 -36.83
CA THR A 256 26.14 4.72 -36.68
C THR A 256 26.49 4.76 -35.20
N PHE A 257 27.77 4.64 -34.87
CA PHE A 257 28.23 4.60 -33.48
C PHE A 257 27.73 5.81 -32.65
N ASP A 258 27.60 6.97 -33.29
CA ASP A 258 27.06 8.18 -32.67
C ASP A 258 25.57 8.07 -32.30
N ASP A 259 24.75 7.35 -33.09
CA ASP A 259 23.33 7.13 -32.77
C ASP A 259 23.18 6.26 -31.52
N ILE A 260 24.08 5.28 -31.36
CA ILE A 260 24.11 4.40 -30.19
C ILE A 260 24.54 5.19 -28.96
N ILE A 261 25.52 6.10 -29.08
CA ILE A 261 25.99 6.90 -27.96
C ILE A 261 24.96 7.95 -27.54
N ALA A 262 24.22 8.52 -28.48
CA ALA A 262 23.19 9.53 -28.21
C ALA A 262 22.12 9.04 -27.22
N ASP A 263 21.78 7.74 -27.25
CA ASP A 263 20.83 7.13 -26.32
C ASP A 263 21.35 7.02 -24.87
N TYR A 264 22.67 7.09 -24.67
CA TYR A 264 23.32 6.95 -23.35
C TYR A 264 23.83 8.27 -22.76
N LEU A 265 23.84 9.36 -23.52
CA LEU A 265 24.21 10.67 -23.00
C LEU A 265 22.98 11.41 -22.44
N PRO A 266 23.07 12.05 -21.26
CA PRO A 266 21.97 12.86 -20.75
C PRO A 266 21.64 13.99 -21.74
N PRO A 267 20.35 14.40 -21.86
CA PRO A 267 19.95 15.44 -22.80
C PRO A 267 20.73 16.72 -22.48
N SER A 268 21.62 17.13 -23.39
CA SER A 268 22.37 18.37 -23.26
C SER A 268 21.37 19.54 -23.17
N PRO A 269 21.52 20.46 -22.20
CA PRO A 269 20.64 21.62 -22.09
C PRO A 269 20.72 22.44 -23.38
N SER A 270 19.57 22.60 -24.03
CA SER A 270 19.40 23.40 -25.24
C SER A 270 20.03 24.78 -25.03
N SER A 271 21.14 25.04 -25.71
CA SER A 271 21.67 26.39 -25.83
C SER A 271 20.62 27.24 -26.54
N PRO A 272 20.35 28.47 -26.05
CA PRO A 272 19.31 29.31 -26.63
C PRO A 272 19.68 29.65 -28.06
N LYS A 273 18.72 29.40 -28.96
CA LYS A 273 18.71 29.76 -30.37
C LYS A 273 19.18 31.21 -30.53
N ALA A 274 20.45 31.39 -30.90
CA ALA A 274 21.00 32.70 -31.21
C ALA A 274 20.16 33.30 -32.35
N ALA A 275 19.53 34.45 -32.07
CA ALA A 275 18.77 35.20 -33.06
C ALA A 275 19.72 35.61 -34.21
N PRO A 276 19.25 35.60 -35.47
CA PRO A 276 20.09 35.95 -36.61
C PRO A 276 20.48 37.43 -36.51
N ILE A 277 21.77 37.69 -36.35
CA ILE A 277 22.34 39.03 -36.47
C ILE A 277 22.24 39.42 -37.95
N PRO A 278 21.59 40.55 -38.32
CA PRO A 278 21.45 40.94 -39.70
C PRO A 278 22.81 41.35 -40.27
N ILE A 279 23.22 40.71 -41.36
CA ILE A 279 24.36 41.13 -42.18
C ILE A 279 23.94 42.42 -42.88
N SER A 280 24.31 43.57 -42.29
CA SER A 280 24.22 44.86 -42.96
C SER A 280 25.29 44.93 -44.03
N SER A 281 24.83 45.28 -45.22
CA SER A 281 25.59 45.52 -46.44
C SER A 281 26.82 46.41 -46.24
N MET A 282 28.00 45.90 -46.58
CA MET A 282 29.05 46.72 -47.18
C MET A 282 29.69 45.97 -48.34
N LYS A 283 29.24 46.37 -49.53
CA LYS A 283 29.84 46.02 -50.81
C LYS A 283 31.09 46.89 -50.99
N VAL A 284 32.23 46.22 -51.09
CA VAL A 284 33.37 46.46 -52.00
C VAL A 284 34.05 47.82 -51.95
N GLN A 285 35.36 47.79 -51.67
CA GLN A 285 36.40 48.51 -52.43
C GLN A 285 37.73 47.74 -52.23
N ASP A 286 38.14 46.94 -53.21
CA ASP A 286 39.09 47.28 -54.28
C ASP A 286 40.49 47.68 -53.78
N SER A 287 41.43 46.72 -53.84
CA SER A 287 42.84 46.99 -54.19
C SER A 287 43.61 45.68 -54.34
N SER A 288 43.42 44.98 -55.45
CA SER A 288 44.41 44.01 -55.93
C SER A 288 45.61 44.77 -56.51
N ALA A 289 46.50 45.28 -55.65
CA ALA A 289 47.86 45.66 -56.02
C ALA A 289 48.71 45.89 -54.77
N LYS A 290 49.85 45.19 -54.70
CA LYS A 290 50.95 45.31 -53.70
C LYS A 290 50.55 44.66 -52.37
N TYR A 291 51.13 43.55 -51.93
CA TYR A 291 52.40 43.50 -51.19
C TYR A 291 52.92 42.04 -51.10
N PHE A 292 53.03 41.32 -52.21
CA PHE A 292 53.92 40.14 -52.31
C PHE A 292 55.33 40.57 -52.76
N ASP A 293 55.80 41.70 -52.22
CA ASP A 293 57.14 42.24 -52.45
C ASP A 293 57.80 42.41 -51.09
N GLY A 294 58.45 41.34 -50.63
CA GLY A 294 59.15 41.34 -49.35
C GLY A 294 59.09 40.03 -48.56
N LEU A 295 59.17 38.86 -49.20
CA LEU A 295 59.86 37.69 -48.64
C LEU A 295 59.96 36.59 -49.73
N LEU A 296 61.17 36.43 -50.26
CA LEU A 296 61.70 35.50 -51.30
C LEU A 296 62.00 36.15 -52.65
#